data_AF-A0A653QPB7-F1
#
_entry.id   AF-A0A653QPB7-F1
#
_cell.length_a   1.000
_cell.length_b   1.000
_cell.length_c   1.000
_cell.angle_alpha   90.00
_cell.angle_beta   90.00
_cell.angle_gamma   90.00
#
_symmetry.space_group_name_H-M   'P 1'
#
loop_
_entity.id
_entity.type
_entity.pdbx_description
1 polymer ?
#
loop_
_entity_poly.entity_id
_entity_poly.type
_entity_poly.pdbx_seq_one_letter_code
_entity_poly.pdbx_strand_id
1 'polypeptide(L)'
;MTTIRDTSNVDVARQPVHGASGTAGLPEMPQILELEAGPMAHGGHCVARHEGRVVFVRHAIPGEVVRAVVTEAGEGARFWRADAVEVLHGSEFRRTHQWKLADSLRAHAAGRLPVGGAEYGHIVLPHQRRLKAQVFRDTVARIAGLQLEVHVTGAPGDDPSGLHWRTRNAFAVTPTGRLAMHAHRSTVLVPVRNMPLGVPGLDALKLWELDFTGLSRVDVATPASGESALVLLTPADGADVSQLGGRMHRQTSRLPEGTSVALIVPGETPNDRPEIHRLRGRTWTQETVASVRGSEHAFRITGDGFWQVHRSAPSMLVDAVLAAADPQPGQVIADLYAGAGLFSAFLADRVGTEGLVLSVEAAPGASRDARRNLHGVTQAAVLNGMTDRVLGGWLSKPDQPVADCGLGGHSVDTVVLDPPRAGAGKTAVERIHRLDPERIVYVSCDPASFARDLGLLSQAGWTAAKVDVYDLYPDTHHMESVALLTKS
;
A
#
# COMPACT_ATOMS: atom_id res chain seq x y z
N MET A 1 -9.86 -37.61 23.25
CA MET A 1 -8.62 -36.91 23.63
C MET A 1 -8.09 -36.31 22.33
N THR A 2 -8.67 -35.17 21.97
CA THR A 2 -8.81 -34.73 20.57
C THR A 2 -8.08 -33.41 20.43
N THR A 3 -6.97 -33.44 19.71
CA THR A 3 -6.06 -32.32 19.51
C THR A 3 -6.59 -31.45 18.35
N ILE A 4 -7.16 -30.30 18.69
CA ILE A 4 -7.57 -29.27 17.72
C ILE A 4 -6.33 -28.41 17.46
N ARG A 5 -5.77 -28.50 16.26
CA ARG A 5 -4.75 -27.57 15.75
C ARG A 5 -5.46 -26.48 14.98
N ASP A 6 -5.44 -25.28 15.53
CA ASP A 6 -5.94 -24.06 14.89
C ASP A 6 -4.73 -23.28 14.33
N THR A 7 -4.74 -23.04 13.02
CA THR A 7 -3.67 -22.34 12.28
C THR A 7 -4.30 -21.22 11.46
N SER A 8 -4.18 -19.99 11.94
CA SER A 8 -4.58 -18.76 11.23
C SER A 8 -3.42 -17.76 11.21
N ASN A 9 -2.96 -17.40 10.01
CA ASN A 9 -2.05 -16.30 9.67
C ASN A 9 -2.34 -15.95 8.19
N VAL A 10 -3.28 -15.05 7.90
CA VAL A 10 -3.17 -13.59 7.65
C VAL A 10 -2.45 -13.27 6.34
N ASP A 11 -3.26 -13.25 5.28
CA ASP A 11 -3.01 -12.79 3.91
C ASP A 11 -2.74 -11.28 3.82
N VAL A 12 -1.74 -10.90 3.02
CA VAL A 12 -1.66 -9.58 2.42
C VAL A 12 -1.96 -9.74 0.93
N ALA A 13 -3.16 -9.29 0.54
CA ALA A 13 -3.64 -9.08 -0.83
C ALA A 13 -3.91 -10.31 -1.72
N ARG A 14 -4.81 -11.20 -1.25
CA ARG A 14 -5.95 -11.65 -2.06
C ARG A 14 -7.21 -11.37 -1.27
N GLN A 15 -8.02 -10.39 -1.67
CA GLN A 15 -9.42 -10.43 -1.23
C GLN A 15 -10.03 -11.66 -1.91
N PRO A 16 -10.60 -12.63 -1.17
CA PRO A 16 -11.42 -13.63 -1.81
C PRO A 16 -12.63 -12.88 -2.38
N VAL A 17 -12.74 -12.90 -3.71
CA VAL A 17 -14.04 -12.70 -4.36
C VAL A 17 -14.90 -13.81 -3.77
N HIS A 18 -15.85 -13.48 -2.89
CA HIS A 18 -16.83 -14.45 -2.45
C HIS A 18 -17.44 -15.05 -3.71
N GLY A 19 -17.29 -16.38 -3.85
CA GLY A 19 -17.80 -17.12 -4.97
C GLY A 19 -19.32 -16.99 -5.03
N ALA A 20 -19.78 -16.05 -5.84
CA ALA A 20 -21.01 -16.24 -6.57
C ALA A 20 -20.63 -17.04 -7.81
N SER A 21 -20.73 -18.37 -7.74
CA SER A 21 -20.88 -19.21 -8.93
C SER A 21 -22.27 -18.95 -9.51
N GLY A 22 -22.49 -17.73 -10.02
CA GLY A 22 -23.58 -17.38 -10.89
C GLY A 22 -22.96 -17.00 -12.21
N THR A 23 -23.27 -17.74 -13.26
CA THR A 23 -23.09 -17.26 -14.63
C THR A 23 -23.70 -15.87 -14.72
N ALA A 24 -22.89 -14.82 -14.72
CA ALA A 24 -23.36 -13.45 -14.88
C ALA A 24 -23.79 -13.27 -16.34
N GLY A 25 -25.02 -13.69 -16.64
CA GLY A 25 -25.79 -13.04 -17.68
C GLY A 25 -25.84 -11.54 -17.36
N LEU A 26 -25.73 -10.69 -18.38
CA LEU A 26 -25.99 -9.26 -18.23
C LEU A 26 -27.32 -9.09 -17.49
N PRO A 27 -27.38 -8.39 -16.35
CA PRO A 27 -28.65 -8.17 -15.68
C PRO A 27 -29.61 -7.39 -16.59
N GLU A 28 -30.91 -7.57 -16.35
CA GLU A 28 -31.93 -6.59 -16.70
C GLU A 28 -31.40 -5.17 -16.50
N MET A 29 -31.75 -4.25 -17.40
CA MET A 29 -31.32 -2.84 -17.46
C MET A 29 -30.80 -2.31 -16.11
N PRO A 30 -29.52 -1.91 -16.01
CA PRO A 30 -28.92 -1.56 -14.73
C PRO A 30 -29.73 -0.45 -14.06
N GLN A 31 -30.10 -0.66 -12.79
CA GLN A 31 -30.90 0.30 -12.04
C GLN A 31 -30.12 1.62 -11.89
N ILE A 32 -30.71 2.72 -12.35
CA ILE A 32 -30.18 4.08 -12.20
C ILE A 32 -30.99 4.79 -11.13
N LEU A 33 -30.28 5.37 -10.15
CA LEU A 33 -30.86 6.13 -9.05
C LEU A 33 -30.42 7.59 -9.15
N GLU A 34 -31.32 8.52 -8.85
CA GLU A 34 -30.96 9.90 -8.55
C GLU A 34 -30.66 10.01 -7.05
N LEU A 35 -29.45 10.45 -6.70
CA LEU A 35 -28.95 10.45 -5.33
C LEU A 35 -28.29 11.79 -4.99
N GLU A 36 -28.57 12.30 -3.80
CA GLU A 36 -27.79 13.35 -3.17
C GLU A 36 -26.60 12.73 -2.43
N ALA A 37 -25.40 13.15 -2.80
CA ALA A 37 -24.15 12.67 -2.22
C ALA A 37 -23.92 13.31 -0.85
N GLY A 38 -24.01 12.51 0.21
CA GLY A 38 -23.69 12.95 1.56
C GLY A 38 -22.18 12.91 1.87
N PRO A 39 -21.81 12.80 3.16
CA PRO A 39 -20.41 12.79 3.58
C PRO A 39 -19.55 11.72 2.90
N MET A 40 -18.26 12.03 2.72
CA MET A 40 -17.28 11.07 2.23
C MET A 40 -16.95 10.04 3.33
N ALA A 41 -16.94 8.76 2.96
CA ALA A 41 -16.55 7.66 3.82
C ALA A 41 -15.22 7.04 3.37
N HIS A 42 -14.59 6.28 4.27
CA HIS A 42 -13.42 5.48 3.95
C HIS A 42 -13.67 4.56 2.75
N GLY A 43 -12.70 4.43 1.86
CA GLY A 43 -12.81 3.71 0.59
C GLY A 43 -13.14 4.58 -0.63
N GLY A 44 -13.34 5.90 -0.44
CA GLY A 44 -13.55 6.84 -1.55
C GLY A 44 -14.97 6.88 -2.08
N HIS A 45 -15.95 6.76 -1.17
CA HIS A 45 -17.37 6.75 -1.48
C HIS A 45 -18.09 7.86 -0.72
N CYS A 46 -18.99 8.59 -1.37
CA CYS A 46 -20.00 9.37 -0.65
C CYS A 46 -21.09 8.45 -0.12
N VAL A 47 -21.63 8.77 1.06
CA VAL A 47 -22.77 8.05 1.64
C VAL A 47 -24.05 8.76 1.25
N ALA A 48 -24.89 8.12 0.44
CA ALA A 48 -26.22 8.58 0.08
C ALA A 48 -27.30 7.69 0.72
N ARG A 49 -28.55 8.13 0.65
CA ARG A 49 -29.71 7.33 1.07
C ARG A 49 -30.77 7.27 -0.03
N HIS A 50 -31.34 6.10 -0.23
CA HIS A 50 -32.45 5.87 -1.15
C HIS A 50 -33.49 4.99 -0.46
N GLU A 51 -34.69 5.51 -0.24
CA GLU A 51 -35.78 4.79 0.45
C GLU A 51 -35.33 4.16 1.79
N GLY A 52 -34.61 4.94 2.60
CA GLY A 52 -34.06 4.49 3.89
C GLY A 52 -32.81 3.61 3.82
N ARG A 53 -32.45 3.07 2.64
CA ARG A 53 -31.25 2.25 2.44
C ARG A 53 -30.00 3.12 2.25
N VAL A 54 -28.88 2.65 2.78
CA VAL A 54 -27.57 3.29 2.59
C VAL A 54 -27.00 2.89 1.22
N VAL A 55 -26.54 3.86 0.46
CA VAL A 55 -25.88 3.66 -0.84
C VAL A 55 -24.50 4.30 -0.81
N PHE A 56 -23.45 3.52 -1.06
CA PHE A 56 -22.09 4.03 -1.23
C PHE A 56 -21.85 4.40 -2.68
N VAL A 57 -21.72 5.70 -2.94
CA VAL A 57 -21.63 6.25 -4.30
C VAL A 57 -20.19 6.66 -4.59
N ARG A 58 -19.54 6.02 -5.57
CA ARG A 58 -18.24 6.47 -6.08
C ARG A 58 -18.42 7.57 -7.12
N HIS A 59 -17.32 8.28 -7.39
CA HIS A 59 -17.25 9.31 -8.42
C HIS A 59 -18.15 10.54 -8.18
N ALA A 60 -18.66 10.69 -6.96
CA ALA A 60 -19.43 11.83 -6.47
C ALA A 60 -18.63 12.59 -5.40
N ILE A 61 -18.91 13.89 -5.27
CA ILE A 61 -18.38 14.79 -4.25
C ILE A 61 -19.53 15.13 -3.28
N PRO A 62 -19.28 15.26 -1.96
CA PRO A 62 -20.32 15.66 -1.02
C PRO A 62 -21.05 16.94 -1.45
N GLY A 63 -22.37 16.92 -1.36
CA GLY A 63 -23.27 18.00 -1.79
C GLY A 63 -23.75 17.93 -3.24
N GLU A 64 -23.23 16.99 -4.04
CA GLU A 64 -23.69 16.83 -5.42
C GLU A 64 -25.01 16.05 -5.53
N VAL A 65 -25.77 16.33 -6.59
CA VAL A 65 -26.88 15.48 -7.02
C VAL A 65 -26.45 14.76 -8.29
N VAL A 66 -26.51 13.43 -8.29
CA VAL A 66 -25.99 12.58 -9.37
C VAL A 66 -27.00 11.54 -9.81
N ARG A 67 -26.93 11.12 -11.07
CA ARG A 67 -27.47 9.80 -11.47
C ARG A 67 -26.39 8.77 -11.29
N ALA A 68 -26.69 7.72 -10.54
CA ALA A 68 -25.76 6.66 -10.21
C ALA A 68 -26.30 5.30 -10.65
N VAL A 69 -25.46 4.54 -11.35
CA VAL A 69 -25.75 3.15 -11.72
C VAL A 69 -25.42 2.26 -10.54
N VAL A 70 -26.37 1.45 -10.09
CA VAL A 70 -26.15 0.46 -9.04
C VAL A 70 -25.21 -0.64 -9.55
N THR A 71 -24.08 -0.82 -8.87
CA THR A 71 -23.05 -1.79 -9.24
C THR A 71 -23.08 -3.05 -8.37
N GLU A 72 -23.66 -2.95 -7.17
CA GLU A 72 -23.82 -4.07 -6.25
C GLU A 72 -25.09 -3.84 -5.42
N ALA A 73 -26.06 -4.75 -5.59
CA ALA A 73 -27.29 -4.81 -4.84
C ALA A 73 -27.73 -6.27 -4.71
N GLY A 74 -28.54 -6.55 -3.69
CA GLY A 74 -29.10 -7.87 -3.45
C GLY A 74 -30.23 -7.80 -2.42
N GLU A 75 -31.13 -8.78 -2.47
CA GLU A 75 -32.18 -8.94 -1.47
C GLU A 75 -31.54 -9.20 -0.09
N GLY A 76 -31.84 -8.37 0.91
CA GLY A 76 -31.21 -8.43 2.24
C GLY A 76 -29.83 -7.76 2.36
N ALA A 77 -29.30 -7.12 1.30
CA ALA A 77 -28.04 -6.38 1.39
C ALA A 77 -28.18 -5.19 2.37
N ARG A 78 -27.26 -5.09 3.34
CA ARG A 78 -27.26 -4.02 4.36
C ARG A 78 -27.03 -2.61 3.79
N PHE A 79 -26.41 -2.55 2.61
CA PHE A 79 -26.15 -1.32 1.86
C PHE A 79 -26.02 -1.70 0.37
N TRP A 80 -26.13 -0.70 -0.49
CA TRP A 80 -25.86 -0.82 -1.93
C TRP A 80 -24.60 -0.07 -2.32
N ARG A 81 -24.05 -0.40 -3.50
CA ARG A 81 -22.98 0.39 -4.14
C ARG A 81 -23.42 0.87 -5.49
N ALA A 82 -22.99 2.09 -5.83
CA ALA A 82 -23.27 2.69 -7.11
C ALA A 82 -22.09 3.55 -7.57
N ASP A 83 -22.01 3.76 -8.88
CA ASP A 83 -21.08 4.71 -9.49
C ASP A 83 -21.87 5.88 -10.08
N ALA A 84 -21.49 7.11 -9.75
CA ALA A 84 -22.04 8.28 -10.43
C ALA A 84 -21.67 8.24 -11.92
N VAL A 85 -22.68 8.36 -12.79
CA VAL A 85 -22.54 8.32 -14.26
C VAL A 85 -23.01 9.60 -14.94
N GLU A 86 -23.70 10.47 -14.20
CA GLU A 86 -24.08 11.82 -14.61
C GLU A 86 -24.14 12.70 -13.35
N VAL A 87 -23.74 13.96 -13.48
CA VAL A 87 -23.79 14.96 -12.40
C VAL A 87 -24.83 16.00 -12.76
N LEU A 88 -25.93 16.04 -12.02
CA LEU A 88 -27.07 16.94 -12.24
C LEU A 88 -26.83 18.29 -11.57
N HIS A 89 -26.27 18.27 -10.36
CA HIS A 89 -25.81 19.45 -9.65
C HIS A 89 -24.37 19.20 -9.17
N GLY A 90 -23.41 19.91 -9.77
CA GLY A 90 -21.98 19.67 -9.56
C GLY A 90 -21.38 20.56 -8.47
N SER A 91 -20.39 20.02 -7.77
CA SER A 91 -19.59 20.75 -6.80
C SER A 91 -18.60 21.68 -7.51
N GLU A 92 -18.32 22.84 -6.93
CA GLU A 92 -17.24 23.74 -7.38
C GLU A 92 -15.85 23.06 -7.32
N PHE A 93 -15.70 22.00 -6.51
CA PHE A 93 -14.46 21.25 -6.38
C PHE A 93 -14.31 20.14 -7.41
N ARG A 94 -15.31 19.95 -8.29
CA ARG A 94 -15.24 18.98 -9.38
C ARG A 94 -14.32 19.49 -10.48
N ARG A 95 -13.47 18.60 -10.97
CA ARG A 95 -12.66 18.78 -12.18
C ARG A 95 -12.94 17.68 -13.20
N THR A 96 -12.51 17.90 -14.43
CA THR A 96 -12.44 16.80 -15.40
C THR A 96 -11.47 15.74 -14.88
N HIS A 97 -11.88 14.47 -14.94
CA HIS A 97 -11.05 13.38 -14.49
C HIS A 97 -9.75 13.30 -15.31
N GLN A 98 -8.60 13.35 -14.63
CA GLN A 98 -7.28 13.41 -15.29
C GLN A 98 -7.00 12.16 -16.14
N TRP A 99 -7.49 11.01 -15.70
CA TRP A 99 -7.39 9.77 -16.46
C TRP A 99 -8.72 9.36 -17.09
N LYS A 100 -8.82 9.48 -18.42
CA LYS A 100 -10.07 9.19 -19.16
C LYS A 100 -10.62 7.78 -18.91
N LEU A 101 -9.75 6.80 -18.68
CA LEU A 101 -10.17 5.41 -18.47
C LEU A 101 -10.82 5.19 -17.10
N ALA A 102 -10.46 5.98 -16.09
CA ALA A 102 -10.99 5.92 -14.72
C ALA A 102 -12.22 6.84 -14.51
N ASP A 103 -12.52 7.69 -15.49
CA ASP A 103 -13.69 8.57 -15.47
C ASP A 103 -14.98 7.78 -15.66
N SER A 104 -15.78 7.65 -14.60
CA SER A 104 -17.05 6.92 -14.61
C SER A 104 -18.08 7.50 -15.59
N LEU A 105 -18.20 8.82 -15.69
CA LEU A 105 -19.15 9.47 -16.61
C LEU A 105 -18.82 9.10 -18.07
N ARG A 106 -17.54 9.20 -18.44
CA ARG A 106 -17.08 8.82 -19.78
C ARG A 106 -17.09 7.33 -20.02
N ALA A 107 -16.83 6.52 -18.99
CA ALA A 107 -16.89 5.08 -19.09
C ALA A 107 -18.32 4.62 -19.39
N HIS A 108 -19.29 5.12 -18.62
CA HIS A 108 -20.71 4.80 -18.83
C HIS A 108 -21.22 5.24 -20.20
N ALA A 109 -20.93 6.48 -20.63
CA ALA A 109 -21.31 6.98 -21.95
C ALA A 109 -20.73 6.14 -23.11
N ALA A 110 -19.61 5.46 -22.89
CA ALA A 110 -18.97 4.57 -23.84
C ALA A 110 -19.33 3.08 -23.64
N GLY A 111 -20.29 2.76 -22.77
CA GLY A 111 -20.73 1.38 -22.49
C GLY A 111 -19.66 0.51 -21.83
N ARG A 112 -18.73 1.11 -21.06
CA ARG A 112 -17.61 0.41 -20.40
C ARG A 112 -17.58 0.70 -18.90
N LEU A 113 -16.83 -0.11 -18.16
CA LEU A 113 -16.55 0.12 -16.75
C LEU A 113 -15.28 0.98 -16.57
N PRO A 114 -15.22 1.87 -15.55
CA PRO A 114 -14.02 2.64 -15.25
C PRO A 114 -12.93 1.75 -14.61
N VAL A 115 -11.66 2.04 -14.93
CA VAL A 115 -10.52 1.41 -14.23
C VAL A 115 -10.44 1.90 -12.78
N GLY A 116 -10.04 1.02 -11.86
CA GLY A 116 -9.80 1.41 -10.47
C GLY A 116 -8.45 2.12 -10.25
N GLY A 117 -8.24 2.65 -9.03
CA GLY A 117 -6.94 3.18 -8.60
C GLY A 117 -6.74 4.68 -8.84
N ALA A 118 -7.80 5.43 -9.16
CA ALA A 118 -7.80 6.88 -9.26
C ALA A 118 -9.18 7.45 -8.85
N GLU A 119 -9.75 6.95 -7.76
CA GLU A 119 -11.15 7.24 -7.38
C GLU A 119 -11.45 8.73 -7.20
N TYR A 120 -10.45 9.55 -6.82
CA TYR A 120 -10.59 10.98 -6.59
C TYR A 120 -10.13 11.85 -7.78
N GLY A 121 -9.79 11.27 -8.93
CA GLY A 121 -9.29 12.03 -10.09
C GLY A 121 -10.22 13.13 -10.60
N HIS A 122 -11.50 13.08 -10.23
CA HIS A 122 -12.55 14.06 -10.54
C HIS A 122 -12.67 15.21 -9.51
N ILE A 123 -11.81 15.25 -8.49
CA ILE A 123 -11.82 16.23 -7.39
C ILE A 123 -10.52 17.04 -7.44
N VAL A 124 -10.56 18.36 -7.24
CA VAL A 124 -9.33 19.17 -7.12
C VAL A 124 -8.51 18.78 -5.88
N LEU A 125 -7.18 18.70 -6.00
CA LEU A 125 -6.29 18.19 -4.94
C LEU A 125 -6.49 18.84 -3.55
N PRO A 126 -6.62 20.18 -3.42
CA PRO A 126 -6.82 20.77 -2.10
C PRO A 126 -8.09 20.25 -1.40
N HIS A 127 -9.14 19.97 -2.17
CA HIS A 127 -10.37 19.42 -1.63
C HIS A 127 -10.25 17.92 -1.33
N GLN A 128 -9.49 17.14 -2.12
CA GLN A 128 -9.17 15.74 -1.77
C GLN A 128 -8.55 15.63 -0.38
N ARG A 129 -7.58 16.50 -0.06
CA ARG A 129 -6.90 16.51 1.24
C ARG A 129 -7.84 16.88 2.39
N ARG A 130 -8.77 17.82 2.17
CA ARG A 130 -9.84 18.13 3.14
C ARG A 130 -10.75 16.94 3.40
N LEU A 131 -11.15 16.22 2.35
CA LEU A 131 -11.97 15.01 2.47
C LEU A 131 -11.20 13.87 3.16
N LYS A 132 -9.92 13.67 2.85
CA LYS A 132 -9.05 12.72 3.55
C LYS A 132 -8.95 13.04 5.04
N ALA A 133 -8.76 14.32 5.39
CA ALA A 133 -8.73 14.77 6.78
C ALA A 133 -10.05 14.47 7.49
N GLN A 134 -11.18 14.79 6.87
CA GLN A 134 -12.51 14.47 7.40
C GLN A 134 -12.67 12.96 7.62
N VAL A 135 -12.41 12.14 6.60
CA VAL A 135 -12.52 10.68 6.68
C VAL A 135 -11.65 10.12 7.81
N PHE A 136 -10.43 10.63 7.98
CA PHE A 136 -9.54 10.23 9.06
C PHE A 136 -10.16 10.52 10.43
N ARG A 137 -10.59 11.77 10.67
CA ARG A 137 -11.22 12.19 11.93
C ARG A 137 -12.47 11.38 12.25
N ASP A 138 -13.38 11.28 11.27
CA ASP A 138 -14.65 10.56 11.43
C ASP A 138 -14.42 9.06 11.72
N THR A 139 -13.38 8.47 11.10
CA THR A 139 -13.02 7.06 11.32
C THR A 139 -12.43 6.84 12.71
N VAL A 140 -11.49 7.69 13.14
CA VAL A 140 -10.89 7.61 14.47
C VAL A 140 -11.93 7.85 15.56
N ALA A 141 -12.76 8.88 15.42
CA ALA A 141 -13.85 9.18 16.36
C ALA A 141 -14.81 8.00 16.51
N ARG A 142 -15.21 7.39 15.40
CA ARG A 142 -16.18 6.28 15.41
C ARG A 142 -15.60 4.97 15.95
N ILE A 143 -14.33 4.66 15.66
CA ILE A 143 -13.73 3.35 16.00
C ILE A 143 -12.98 3.40 17.32
N ALA A 144 -12.16 4.44 17.53
CA ALA A 144 -11.35 4.59 18.73
C ALA A 144 -12.07 5.37 19.84
N GLY A 145 -13.12 6.13 19.51
CA GLY A 145 -13.76 7.06 20.46
C GLY A 145 -12.93 8.32 20.72
N LEU A 146 -11.90 8.58 19.90
CA LEU A 146 -10.95 9.68 20.09
C LEU A 146 -11.21 10.82 19.11
N GLN A 147 -11.08 12.05 19.59
CA GLN A 147 -11.15 13.25 18.75
C GLN A 147 -9.72 13.69 18.44
N LEU A 148 -9.31 13.54 17.19
CA LEU A 148 -8.00 13.99 16.71
C LEU A 148 -8.20 15.04 15.64
N GLU A 149 -7.50 16.17 15.74
CA GLU A 149 -7.42 17.13 14.65
C GLU A 149 -6.18 16.82 13.80
N VAL A 150 -6.37 16.74 12.48
CA VAL A 150 -5.31 16.42 11.53
C VAL A 150 -5.38 17.31 10.31
N HIS A 151 -4.20 17.63 9.78
CA HIS A 151 -4.03 18.22 8.46
C HIS A 151 -3.39 17.21 7.53
N VAL A 152 -3.92 17.08 6.31
CA VAL A 152 -3.37 16.16 5.30
C VAL A 152 -2.45 16.94 4.37
N THR A 153 -1.16 16.58 4.39
CA THR A 153 -0.10 17.29 3.65
C THR A 153 0.31 16.48 2.43
N GLY A 154 0.42 17.12 1.24
CA GLY A 154 0.97 16.48 0.05
C GLY A 154 2.49 16.36 0.08
N ALA A 155 3.06 15.56 -0.82
CA ALA A 155 4.52 15.43 -0.87
C ALA A 155 5.19 16.66 -1.54
N PRO A 156 6.39 17.05 -1.08
CA PRO A 156 7.17 18.09 -1.75
C PRO A 156 7.46 17.72 -3.20
N GLY A 157 7.33 18.71 -4.09
CA GLY A 157 7.60 18.53 -5.51
C GLY A 157 6.55 17.71 -6.27
N ASP A 158 5.42 17.35 -5.65
CA ASP A 158 4.30 16.74 -6.37
C ASP A 158 3.79 17.66 -7.47
N ASP A 159 3.38 17.03 -8.57
CA ASP A 159 2.74 17.74 -9.67
C ASP A 159 1.40 18.34 -9.17
N PRO A 160 1.13 19.64 -9.39
CA PRO A 160 -0.12 20.27 -8.98
C PRO A 160 -1.39 19.61 -9.54
N SER A 161 -1.28 18.80 -10.59
CA SER A 161 -2.37 18.01 -11.16
C SER A 161 -2.63 16.69 -10.42
N GLY A 162 -1.68 16.19 -9.61
CA GLY A 162 -1.80 14.93 -8.86
C GLY A 162 -1.22 13.72 -9.59
N LEU A 163 -0.47 13.95 -10.66
CA LEU A 163 0.07 12.93 -11.55
C LEU A 163 1.54 12.62 -11.24
N HIS A 164 2.10 11.61 -11.92
CA HIS A 164 3.54 11.36 -11.98
C HIS A 164 4.29 11.04 -10.68
N TRP A 165 3.63 10.42 -9.71
CA TRP A 165 4.23 10.09 -8.41
C TRP A 165 4.57 8.60 -8.24
N ARG A 166 3.94 7.72 -9.02
CA ARG A 166 3.95 6.26 -8.80
C ARG A 166 5.16 5.58 -9.44
N THR A 167 6.05 5.04 -8.62
CA THR A 167 7.28 4.33 -9.02
C THR A 167 7.05 2.83 -9.26
N ARG A 168 5.98 2.25 -8.70
CA ARG A 168 5.68 0.80 -8.78
C ARG A 168 4.34 0.57 -9.46
N ASN A 169 4.34 -0.06 -10.63
CA ASN A 169 3.15 -0.25 -11.46
C ASN A 169 2.96 -1.73 -11.78
N ALA A 170 1.72 -2.21 -11.65
CA ALA A 170 1.36 -3.59 -11.93
C ALA A 170 0.25 -3.61 -12.97
N PHE A 171 0.47 -4.33 -14.07
CA PHE A 171 -0.47 -4.45 -15.17
C PHE A 171 -0.84 -5.91 -15.38
N ALA A 172 -2.13 -6.18 -15.52
CA ALA A 172 -2.58 -7.45 -16.07
C ALA A 172 -2.30 -7.49 -17.58
N VAL A 173 -2.29 -8.67 -18.16
CA VAL A 173 -2.11 -8.86 -19.60
C VAL A 173 -3.35 -9.53 -20.19
N THR A 174 -3.92 -8.90 -21.22
CA THR A 174 -5.04 -9.46 -21.99
C THR A 174 -4.60 -10.70 -22.78
N PRO A 175 -5.53 -11.57 -23.20
CA PRO A 175 -5.20 -12.71 -24.08
C PRO A 175 -4.50 -12.32 -25.39
N THR A 176 -4.70 -11.09 -25.87
CA THR A 176 -4.03 -10.53 -27.06
C THR A 176 -2.70 -9.84 -26.76
N GLY A 177 -2.13 -10.03 -25.56
CA GLY A 177 -0.81 -9.51 -25.19
C GLY A 177 -0.75 -8.02 -24.87
N ARG A 178 -1.90 -7.34 -24.71
CA ARG A 178 -1.95 -5.91 -24.31
C ARG A 178 -1.96 -5.76 -22.80
N LEU A 179 -1.26 -4.73 -22.30
CA LEU A 179 -1.37 -4.31 -20.90
C LEU A 179 -2.79 -3.83 -20.60
N ALA A 180 -3.28 -4.20 -19.43
CA ALA A 180 -4.62 -3.87 -18.96
C ALA A 180 -4.63 -3.65 -17.45
N MET A 181 -5.71 -3.03 -16.99
CA MET A 181 -6.08 -2.96 -15.59
C MET A 181 -7.46 -3.54 -15.38
N HIS A 182 -7.70 -4.06 -14.18
CA HIS A 182 -9.03 -4.47 -13.80
C HIS A 182 -9.95 -3.26 -13.64
N ALA A 183 -11.17 -3.37 -14.16
CA ALA A 183 -12.24 -2.49 -13.72
C ALA A 183 -12.45 -2.66 -12.22
N HIS A 184 -12.88 -1.61 -11.53
CA HIS A 184 -12.94 -1.62 -10.07
C HIS A 184 -13.80 -2.79 -9.54
N ARG A 185 -13.22 -3.58 -8.62
CA ARG A 185 -13.85 -4.79 -8.04
C ARG A 185 -14.41 -5.76 -9.08
N SER A 186 -13.76 -5.88 -10.23
CA SER A 186 -14.19 -6.74 -11.33
C SER A 186 -13.01 -7.52 -11.91
N THR A 187 -13.30 -8.70 -12.47
CA THR A 187 -12.32 -9.46 -13.26
C THR A 187 -12.18 -8.92 -14.68
N VAL A 188 -13.06 -8.00 -15.11
CA VAL A 188 -13.03 -7.39 -16.45
C VAL A 188 -11.74 -6.60 -16.64
N LEU A 189 -10.98 -6.98 -17.67
CA LEU A 189 -9.76 -6.30 -18.08
C LEU A 189 -10.07 -5.15 -19.04
N VAL A 190 -9.61 -3.96 -18.70
CA VAL A 190 -9.67 -2.76 -19.54
C VAL A 190 -8.26 -2.49 -20.08
N PRO A 191 -8.03 -2.62 -21.40
CA PRO A 191 -6.74 -2.30 -22.00
C PRO A 191 -6.33 -0.85 -21.71
N VAL A 192 -5.08 -0.65 -21.32
CA VAL A 192 -4.51 0.67 -21.03
C VAL A 192 -3.39 1.00 -22.02
N ARG A 193 -3.26 2.29 -22.35
CA ARG A 193 -2.19 2.82 -23.22
C ARG A 193 -1.33 3.88 -22.54
N ASN A 194 -1.61 4.15 -21.27
CA ASN A 194 -0.88 5.07 -20.42
C ASN A 194 -1.19 4.76 -18.94
N MET A 195 -0.35 5.28 -18.06
CA MET A 195 -0.57 5.28 -16.61
C MET A 195 -0.22 6.69 -16.09
N PRO A 196 -1.17 7.65 -16.09
CA PRO A 196 -0.87 9.05 -15.73
C PRO A 196 -0.29 9.23 -14.32
N LEU A 197 -0.62 8.34 -13.39
CA LEU A 197 -0.06 8.36 -12.04
C LEU A 197 1.41 7.92 -12.01
N GLY A 198 1.86 7.18 -13.03
CA GLY A 198 3.23 6.67 -13.15
C GLY A 198 4.25 7.79 -13.36
N VAL A 199 5.40 7.66 -12.73
CA VAL A 199 6.54 8.59 -12.95
C VAL A 199 6.93 8.63 -14.44
N PRO A 200 7.50 9.73 -14.97
CA PRO A 200 7.80 9.87 -16.40
C PRO A 200 8.73 8.77 -16.96
N GLY A 201 9.60 8.20 -16.12
CA GLY A 201 10.45 7.07 -16.52
C GLY A 201 9.68 5.81 -16.94
N LEU A 202 8.42 5.65 -16.51
CA LEU A 202 7.56 4.56 -16.97
C LEU A 202 7.16 4.75 -18.43
N ASP A 203 6.77 5.97 -18.82
CA ASP A 203 6.36 6.27 -20.19
C ASP A 203 7.54 6.13 -21.16
N ALA A 204 8.77 6.43 -20.70
CA ALA A 204 10.00 6.23 -21.48
C ALA A 204 10.26 4.76 -21.86
N LEU A 205 9.69 3.79 -21.11
CA LEU A 205 9.79 2.37 -21.45
C LEU A 205 8.94 1.97 -22.65
N LYS A 206 7.96 2.79 -23.05
CA LYS A 206 7.05 2.52 -24.19
C LYS A 206 6.42 1.11 -24.15
N LEU A 207 6.10 0.62 -22.95
CA LEU A 207 5.60 -0.75 -22.75
C LEU A 207 4.32 -1.03 -23.57
N TRP A 208 3.53 -0.01 -23.85
CA TRP A 208 2.29 -0.08 -24.63
C TRP A 208 2.49 -0.55 -26.07
N GLU A 209 3.70 -0.44 -26.61
CA GLU A 209 4.09 -0.87 -27.96
C GLU A 209 4.53 -2.33 -28.03
N LEU A 210 4.77 -2.97 -26.88
CA LEU A 210 5.19 -4.37 -26.80
C LEU A 210 3.98 -5.31 -26.83
N ASP A 211 4.24 -6.56 -27.22
CA ASP A 211 3.26 -7.65 -27.19
C ASP A 211 3.67 -8.65 -26.12
N PHE A 212 2.88 -8.73 -25.06
CA PHE A 212 3.09 -9.56 -23.89
C PHE A 212 2.31 -10.88 -23.94
N THR A 213 1.91 -11.34 -25.14
CA THR A 213 1.19 -12.62 -25.28
C THR A 213 1.89 -13.73 -24.50
N GLY A 214 1.13 -14.56 -23.78
CA GLY A 214 1.65 -15.62 -22.92
C GLY A 214 2.09 -15.19 -21.52
N LEU A 215 1.97 -13.91 -21.18
CA LEU A 215 2.09 -13.42 -19.80
C LEU A 215 0.71 -13.22 -19.17
N SER A 216 0.65 -13.29 -17.84
CA SER A 216 -0.53 -12.91 -17.04
C SER A 216 -0.37 -11.52 -16.44
N ARG A 217 0.87 -11.11 -16.14
CA ARG A 217 1.17 -9.86 -15.43
C ARG A 217 2.53 -9.28 -15.82
N VAL A 218 2.61 -7.96 -15.78
CA VAL A 218 3.84 -7.18 -15.93
C VAL A 218 3.95 -6.21 -14.75
N ASP A 219 4.95 -6.40 -13.90
CA ASP A 219 5.29 -5.48 -12.81
C ASP A 219 6.49 -4.62 -13.20
N VAL A 220 6.42 -3.33 -12.89
CA VAL A 220 7.43 -2.35 -13.28
C VAL A 220 7.81 -1.52 -12.08
N ALA A 221 9.09 -1.52 -11.74
CA ALA A 221 9.68 -0.60 -10.78
C ALA A 221 10.52 0.42 -11.54
N THR A 222 10.18 1.69 -11.40
CA THR A 222 10.88 2.83 -11.99
C THR A 222 11.41 3.69 -10.85
N PRO A 223 12.68 3.54 -10.46
CA PRO A 223 13.24 4.24 -9.32
C PRO A 223 13.10 5.75 -9.41
N ALA A 224 12.89 6.40 -8.26
CA ALA A 224 12.90 7.85 -8.14
C ALA A 224 14.32 8.43 -8.27
N SER A 225 15.35 7.68 -7.86
CA SER A 225 16.75 8.12 -7.85
C SER A 225 17.43 8.17 -9.23
N GLY A 226 16.71 7.89 -10.32
CA GLY A 226 17.27 7.85 -11.68
C GLY A 226 17.98 6.54 -12.03
N GLU A 227 17.93 5.54 -11.13
CA GLU A 227 18.43 4.19 -11.37
C GLU A 227 17.61 3.44 -12.44
N SER A 228 18.18 2.38 -12.98
CA SER A 228 17.57 1.62 -14.07
C SER A 228 16.25 0.96 -13.66
N ALA A 229 15.24 1.07 -14.52
CA ALA A 229 13.96 0.41 -14.31
C ALA A 229 14.11 -1.13 -14.29
N LEU A 230 13.25 -1.78 -13.51
CA LEU A 230 13.11 -3.24 -13.45
C LEU A 230 11.72 -3.62 -13.97
N VAL A 231 11.69 -4.44 -15.01
CA VAL A 231 10.48 -5.04 -15.57
C VAL A 231 10.44 -6.52 -15.23
N LEU A 232 9.38 -6.94 -14.57
CA LEU A 232 9.16 -8.33 -14.18
C LEU A 232 7.96 -8.87 -14.93
N LEU A 233 8.16 -10.05 -15.51
CA LEU A 233 7.22 -10.69 -16.40
C LEU A 233 6.72 -11.96 -15.73
N THR A 234 5.43 -12.05 -15.43
CA THR A 234 4.83 -13.26 -14.87
C THR A 234 4.17 -14.06 -16.00
N PRO A 235 4.61 -15.29 -16.25
CA PRO A 235 3.96 -16.16 -17.25
C PRO A 235 2.49 -16.39 -16.94
N ALA A 236 1.69 -16.63 -17.99
CA ALA A 236 0.36 -17.21 -17.81
C ALA A 236 0.47 -18.70 -17.45
N ASP A 237 -0.54 -19.24 -16.79
CA ASP A 237 -0.59 -20.65 -16.42
C ASP A 237 -0.43 -21.54 -17.66
N GLY A 238 0.44 -22.55 -17.56
CA GLY A 238 0.73 -23.49 -18.65
C GLY A 238 1.61 -22.94 -19.78
N ALA A 239 2.17 -21.73 -19.65
CA ALA A 239 3.11 -21.19 -20.64
C ALA A 239 4.47 -21.93 -20.63
N ASP A 240 5.04 -22.20 -21.81
CA ASP A 240 6.42 -22.65 -21.95
C ASP A 240 7.38 -21.49 -21.62
N VAL A 241 7.97 -21.53 -20.43
CA VAL A 241 8.85 -20.49 -19.90
C VAL A 241 10.10 -20.27 -20.78
N SER A 242 10.62 -21.32 -21.41
CA SER A 242 11.81 -21.23 -22.27
C SER A 242 11.50 -20.50 -23.57
N GLN A 243 10.42 -20.92 -24.25
CA GLN A 243 9.97 -20.27 -25.47
C GLN A 243 9.56 -18.81 -25.22
N LEU A 244 8.81 -18.58 -24.14
CA LEU A 244 8.40 -17.26 -23.67
C LEU A 244 9.63 -16.37 -23.38
N GLY A 245 10.63 -16.88 -22.67
CA GLY A 245 11.87 -16.18 -22.35
C GLY A 245 12.62 -15.72 -23.61
N GLY A 246 12.76 -16.60 -24.60
CA GLY A 246 13.39 -16.24 -25.88
C GLY A 246 12.64 -15.14 -26.64
N ARG A 247 11.30 -15.17 -26.64
CA ARG A 247 10.48 -14.10 -27.25
C ARG A 247 10.60 -12.78 -26.48
N MET A 248 10.45 -12.83 -25.16
CA MET A 248 10.50 -11.65 -24.30
C MET A 248 11.87 -10.98 -24.32
N HIS A 249 12.96 -11.76 -24.35
CA HIS A 249 14.31 -11.22 -24.50
C HIS A 249 14.45 -10.39 -25.80
N ARG A 250 13.91 -10.88 -26.93
CA ARG A 250 13.92 -10.13 -28.20
C ARG A 250 13.03 -8.89 -28.14
N GLN A 251 11.81 -8.99 -27.63
CA GLN A 251 10.89 -7.84 -27.58
C GLN A 251 11.39 -6.73 -26.65
N THR A 252 11.90 -7.10 -25.47
CA THR A 252 12.39 -6.15 -24.46
C THR A 252 13.77 -5.57 -24.77
N SER A 253 14.45 -6.05 -25.82
CA SER A 253 15.66 -5.40 -26.35
C SER A 253 15.42 -3.96 -26.82
N ARG A 254 14.16 -3.61 -27.13
CA ARG A 254 13.72 -2.28 -27.53
C ARG A 254 13.56 -1.31 -26.35
N LEU A 255 13.57 -1.82 -25.11
CA LEU A 255 13.51 -0.98 -23.92
C LEU A 255 14.79 -0.14 -23.80
N PRO A 256 14.71 1.04 -23.16
CA PRO A 256 15.88 1.89 -22.90
C PRO A 256 17.07 1.11 -22.36
N GLU A 257 18.28 1.53 -22.74
CA GLU A 257 19.51 0.93 -22.24
C GLU A 257 19.57 0.96 -20.71
N GLY A 258 20.15 -0.08 -20.10
CA GLY A 258 20.17 -0.25 -18.64
C GLY A 258 18.93 -0.93 -18.04
N THR A 259 17.79 -0.93 -18.74
CA THR A 259 16.56 -1.57 -18.24
C THR A 259 16.79 -3.05 -17.94
N SER A 260 16.49 -3.43 -16.70
CA SER A 260 16.59 -4.80 -16.20
C SER A 260 15.28 -5.55 -16.44
N VAL A 261 15.36 -6.81 -16.88
CA VAL A 261 14.20 -7.62 -17.24
C VAL A 261 14.37 -9.05 -16.73
N ALA A 262 13.35 -9.57 -16.05
CA ALA A 262 13.32 -10.96 -15.61
C ALA A 262 11.92 -11.57 -15.74
N LEU A 263 11.86 -12.87 -15.99
CA LEU A 263 10.65 -13.66 -15.77
C LEU A 263 10.62 -14.11 -14.30
N ILE A 264 9.45 -14.02 -13.68
CA ILE A 264 9.19 -14.55 -12.35
C ILE A 264 8.08 -15.59 -12.46
N VAL A 265 8.44 -16.84 -12.23
CA VAL A 265 7.48 -17.96 -12.11
C VAL A 265 7.11 -18.08 -10.64
N PRO A 266 5.84 -17.82 -10.26
CA PRO A 266 5.39 -18.00 -8.88
C PRO A 266 5.57 -19.45 -8.44
N GLY A 267 5.89 -19.67 -7.16
CA GLY A 267 5.90 -21.01 -6.60
C GLY A 267 4.50 -21.62 -6.48
N GLU A 268 4.42 -22.94 -6.30
CA GLU A 268 3.14 -23.66 -6.18
C GLU A 268 2.34 -23.21 -4.96
N THR A 269 3.03 -22.94 -3.86
CA THR A 269 2.46 -22.34 -2.65
C THR A 269 2.97 -20.91 -2.43
N PRO A 270 2.25 -20.07 -1.67
CA PRO A 270 2.69 -18.70 -1.36
C PRO A 270 4.04 -18.61 -0.62
N ASN A 271 4.47 -19.70 0.03
CA ASN A 271 5.73 -19.74 0.77
C ASN A 271 6.91 -20.21 -0.09
N ASP A 272 6.64 -20.78 -1.26
CA ASP A 272 7.67 -21.26 -2.16
C ASP A 272 8.42 -20.08 -2.78
N ARG A 273 9.73 -20.25 -2.94
CA ARG A 273 10.54 -19.24 -3.59
C ARG A 273 10.17 -19.20 -5.07
N PRO A 274 9.87 -18.02 -5.63
CA PRO A 274 9.64 -17.91 -7.06
C PRO A 274 10.92 -18.24 -7.83
N GLU A 275 10.77 -18.88 -8.98
CA GLU A 275 11.87 -19.07 -9.92
C GLU A 275 12.07 -17.78 -10.74
N ILE A 276 13.32 -17.30 -10.80
CA ILE A 276 13.64 -16.04 -11.47
C ILE A 276 14.56 -16.32 -12.66
N HIS A 277 14.06 -16.12 -13.87
CA HIS A 277 14.86 -16.22 -15.09
C HIS A 277 15.25 -14.82 -15.55
N ARG A 278 16.51 -14.46 -15.32
CA ARG A 278 17.06 -13.18 -15.76
C ARG A 278 17.17 -13.14 -17.29
N LEU A 279 16.49 -12.18 -17.91
CA LEU A 279 16.55 -11.96 -19.36
C LEU A 279 17.56 -10.88 -19.75
N ARG A 280 17.65 -9.80 -18.96
CA ARG A 280 18.57 -8.67 -19.17
C ARG A 280 18.90 -7.99 -17.84
N GLY A 281 20.13 -7.47 -17.70
CA GLY A 281 20.50 -6.60 -16.57
C GLY A 281 20.52 -7.33 -15.23
N ARG A 282 19.82 -6.78 -14.24
CA ARG A 282 19.70 -7.31 -12.87
C ARG A 282 18.32 -7.93 -12.64
N THR A 283 18.13 -8.57 -11.48
CA THR A 283 16.82 -9.07 -11.00
C THR A 283 16.25 -8.22 -9.87
N TRP A 284 16.84 -7.04 -9.68
CA TRP A 284 16.55 -6.08 -8.62
C TRP A 284 16.93 -4.69 -9.11
N THR A 285 16.38 -3.66 -8.49
CA THR A 285 16.78 -2.26 -8.71
C THR A 285 17.14 -1.59 -7.40
N GLN A 286 17.70 -0.38 -7.46
CA GLN A 286 18.13 0.38 -6.32
C GLN A 286 17.32 1.67 -6.22
N GLU A 287 16.94 2.05 -5.00
CA GLU A 287 16.47 3.39 -4.69
C GLU A 287 17.46 4.04 -3.73
N THR A 288 17.69 5.32 -3.92
CA THR A 288 18.47 6.14 -2.98
C THR A 288 17.51 7.00 -2.20
N VAL A 289 17.59 6.92 -0.88
CA VAL A 289 16.75 7.70 0.04
C VAL A 289 17.65 8.63 0.83
N ALA A 290 17.46 9.93 0.65
CA ALA A 290 18.09 10.97 1.44
C ALA A 290 17.09 11.54 2.44
N SER A 291 17.48 11.60 3.72
CA SER A 291 16.69 12.22 4.78
C SER A 291 17.23 13.62 5.07
N VAL A 292 16.36 14.62 5.27
CA VAL A 292 16.82 15.95 5.70
C VAL A 292 17.24 15.97 7.18
N ARG A 293 16.93 14.89 7.92
CA ARG A 293 17.22 14.68 9.34
C ARG A 293 18.26 13.59 9.60
N GLY A 294 18.85 13.04 8.54
CA GLY A 294 19.68 11.86 8.60
C GLY A 294 20.70 11.82 7.46
N SER A 295 21.13 10.61 7.15
CA SER A 295 22.08 10.29 6.10
C SER A 295 21.38 10.03 4.76
N GLU A 296 22.14 9.52 3.79
CA GLU A 296 21.63 8.94 2.56
C GLU A 296 21.92 7.44 2.56
N HIS A 297 20.91 6.64 2.21
CA HIS A 297 21.02 5.18 2.11
C HIS A 297 20.56 4.68 0.75
N ALA A 298 21.26 3.67 0.24
CA ALA A 298 20.89 2.95 -0.97
C ALA A 298 20.21 1.62 -0.60
N PHE A 299 18.99 1.43 -1.10
CA PHE A 299 18.19 0.25 -0.85
C PHE A 299 18.08 -0.58 -2.11
N ARG A 300 18.53 -1.83 -2.02
CA ARG A 300 18.18 -2.84 -3.00
C ARG A 300 16.73 -3.23 -2.81
N ILE A 301 16.02 -3.28 -3.93
CA ILE A 301 14.61 -3.62 -4.01
C ILE A 301 14.43 -4.69 -5.08
N THR A 302 13.94 -5.85 -4.67
CA THR A 302 13.40 -6.84 -5.60
C THR A 302 11.96 -6.47 -5.95
N GLY A 303 11.40 -7.05 -7.01
CA GLY A 303 10.00 -6.74 -7.35
C GLY A 303 8.95 -7.66 -6.73
N ASP A 304 9.35 -8.69 -5.98
CA ASP A 304 8.49 -9.39 -5.03
C ASP A 304 8.46 -8.72 -3.65
N GLY A 305 9.47 -7.90 -3.31
CA GLY A 305 9.53 -7.15 -2.05
C GLY A 305 8.62 -5.92 -2.04
N PHE A 306 8.03 -5.59 -0.89
CA PHE A 306 7.32 -4.33 -0.71
C PHE A 306 8.30 -3.14 -0.76
N TRP A 307 7.87 -2.07 -1.42
CA TRP A 307 8.55 -0.77 -1.38
C TRP A 307 7.51 0.34 -1.53
N GLN A 308 7.79 1.50 -0.93
CA GLN A 308 6.91 2.66 -1.00
C GLN A 308 6.69 3.07 -2.46
N VAL A 309 5.42 3.17 -2.86
CA VAL A 309 5.05 3.34 -4.28
C VAL A 309 5.13 4.77 -4.77
N HIS A 310 5.19 5.74 -3.85
CA HIS A 310 5.29 7.15 -4.16
C HIS A 310 6.76 7.58 -4.12
N ARG A 311 7.23 8.30 -5.14
CA ARG A 311 8.65 8.69 -5.28
C ARG A 311 9.24 9.39 -4.06
N SER A 312 8.44 10.21 -3.37
CA SER A 312 8.86 10.96 -2.15
C SER A 312 8.50 10.26 -0.84
N ALA A 313 7.77 9.14 -0.86
CA ALA A 313 7.31 8.50 0.38
C ALA A 313 8.45 7.99 1.28
N PRO A 314 9.51 7.33 0.76
CA PRO A 314 10.60 6.87 1.61
C PRO A 314 11.21 7.97 2.47
N SER A 315 11.61 9.10 1.87
CA SER A 315 12.27 10.19 2.59
C SER A 315 11.31 10.87 3.56
N MET A 316 10.07 11.16 3.14
CA MET A 316 9.07 11.80 4.01
C MET A 316 8.73 10.96 5.23
N LEU A 317 8.52 9.65 5.05
CA LEU A 317 8.19 8.76 6.16
C LEU A 317 9.38 8.55 7.08
N VAL A 318 10.60 8.43 6.54
CA VAL A 318 11.82 8.39 7.35
C VAL A 318 11.93 9.67 8.19
N ASP A 319 11.75 10.85 7.60
CA ASP A 319 11.84 12.12 8.33
C ASP A 319 10.77 12.24 9.42
N ALA A 320 9.54 11.79 9.14
CA ALA A 320 8.45 11.78 10.11
C ALA A 320 8.71 10.79 11.26
N VAL A 321 9.18 9.58 10.95
CA VAL A 321 9.54 8.55 11.94
C VAL A 321 10.72 9.00 12.80
N LEU A 322 11.78 9.53 12.21
CA LEU A 322 12.92 10.05 12.96
C LEU A 322 12.53 11.21 13.89
N ALA A 323 11.63 12.09 13.45
CA ALA A 323 11.12 13.17 14.28
C ALA A 323 10.24 12.69 15.43
N ALA A 324 9.42 11.65 15.20
CA ALA A 324 8.53 11.09 16.21
C ALA A 324 9.26 10.20 17.22
N ALA A 325 10.16 9.33 16.74
CA ALA A 325 10.93 8.42 17.58
C ALA A 325 11.96 9.17 18.44
N ASP A 326 12.52 10.26 17.88
CA ASP A 326 13.60 11.04 18.49
C ASP A 326 14.72 10.14 19.06
N PRO A 327 15.34 9.30 18.21
CA PRO A 327 16.32 8.31 18.64
C PRO A 327 17.58 8.95 19.21
N GLN A 328 17.99 8.46 20.38
CA GLN A 328 19.20 8.88 21.10
C GLN A 328 20.31 7.81 20.99
N PRO A 329 21.60 8.21 21.07
CA PRO A 329 22.71 7.26 21.10
C PRO A 329 22.56 6.24 22.23
N GLY A 330 22.90 4.98 21.96
CA GLY A 330 22.84 3.87 22.93
C GLY A 330 21.45 3.23 23.10
N GLN A 331 20.39 3.80 22.52
CA GLN A 331 19.05 3.24 22.63
C GLN A 331 18.86 1.95 21.84
N VAL A 332 17.93 1.13 22.31
CA VAL A 332 17.42 -0.07 21.64
C VAL A 332 16.05 0.23 21.04
N ILE A 333 15.95 0.13 19.72
CA ILE A 333 14.73 0.42 18.96
C ILE A 333 14.26 -0.83 18.24
N ALA A 334 12.99 -1.19 18.42
CA ALA A 334 12.36 -2.24 17.64
C ALA A 334 11.64 -1.64 16.43
N ASP A 335 12.09 -1.99 15.22
CA ASP A 335 11.41 -1.68 13.95
C ASP A 335 10.60 -2.91 13.55
N LEU A 336 9.29 -2.86 13.80
CA LEU A 336 8.36 -3.96 13.57
C LEU A 336 7.71 -3.83 12.20
N TYR A 337 7.58 -4.95 11.48
CA TYR A 337 7.12 -4.96 10.09
C TYR A 337 8.10 -4.17 9.19
N ALA A 338 9.40 -4.32 9.45
CA ALA A 338 10.45 -3.47 8.90
C ALA A 338 10.62 -3.58 7.38
N GLY A 339 10.00 -4.57 6.72
CA GLY A 339 10.09 -4.77 5.28
C GLY A 339 11.55 -4.95 4.84
N ALA A 340 12.00 -4.09 3.93
CA ALA A 340 13.37 -4.08 3.41
C ALA A 340 14.37 -3.30 4.31
N GLY A 341 13.97 -2.93 5.54
CA GLY A 341 14.80 -2.24 6.52
C GLY A 341 14.87 -0.72 6.31
N LEU A 342 13.82 -0.11 5.73
CA LEU A 342 13.81 1.33 5.41
C LEU A 342 14.08 2.18 6.65
N PHE A 343 13.24 2.08 7.69
CA PHE A 343 13.45 2.87 8.92
C PHE A 343 14.67 2.38 9.68
N SER A 344 14.86 1.06 9.75
CA SER A 344 15.98 0.42 10.44
C SER A 344 17.34 1.05 10.10
N ALA A 345 17.62 1.35 8.83
CA ALA A 345 18.90 1.92 8.40
C ALA A 345 19.15 3.32 9.00
N PHE A 346 18.13 4.19 9.00
CA PHE A 346 18.25 5.55 9.53
C PHE A 346 18.20 5.58 11.06
N LEU A 347 17.41 4.70 11.68
CA LEU A 347 17.40 4.54 13.14
C LEU A 347 18.77 4.08 13.64
N ALA A 348 19.40 3.15 12.92
CA ALA A 348 20.72 2.64 13.24
C ALA A 348 21.79 3.73 13.25
N ASP A 349 21.77 4.66 12.30
CA ASP A 349 22.69 5.80 12.29
C ASP A 349 22.55 6.67 13.54
N ARG A 350 21.32 6.82 14.04
CA ARG A 350 21.00 7.73 15.14
C ARG A 350 21.30 7.14 16.52
N VAL A 351 21.06 5.85 16.71
CA VAL A 351 21.41 5.17 17.97
C VAL A 351 22.91 4.89 18.08
N GLY A 352 23.65 4.94 16.96
CA GLY A 352 25.09 4.77 16.93
C GLY A 352 25.55 3.35 17.28
N THR A 353 26.87 3.15 17.39
CA THR A 353 27.48 1.83 17.58
C THR A 353 27.24 1.20 18.95
N GLU A 354 26.82 2.00 19.94
CA GLU A 354 26.45 1.53 21.28
C GLU A 354 24.97 1.18 21.40
N GLY A 355 24.16 1.56 20.40
CA GLY A 355 22.74 1.23 20.35
C GLY A 355 22.45 -0.06 19.59
N LEU A 356 21.16 -0.37 19.46
CA LEU A 356 20.69 -1.54 18.73
C LEU A 356 19.35 -1.28 18.04
N VAL A 357 19.23 -1.71 16.78
CA VAL A 357 17.97 -1.73 16.04
C VAL A 357 17.57 -3.17 15.77
N LEU A 358 16.41 -3.57 16.28
CA LEU A 358 15.80 -4.89 16.05
C LEU A 358 14.82 -4.78 14.87
N SER A 359 15.29 -5.16 13.68
CA SER A 359 14.52 -5.11 12.43
C SER A 359 13.73 -6.41 12.24
N VAL A 360 12.42 -6.38 12.49
CA VAL A 360 11.55 -7.57 12.50
C VAL A 360 10.66 -7.62 11.26
N GLU A 361 10.80 -8.68 10.46
CA GLU A 361 10.02 -8.86 9.23
C GLU A 361 9.58 -10.32 9.05
N ALA A 362 8.30 -10.55 8.77
CA ALA A 362 7.75 -11.89 8.61
C ALA A 362 8.03 -12.50 7.23
N ALA A 363 7.93 -11.70 6.16
CA ALA A 363 8.10 -12.14 4.79
C ALA A 363 9.58 -12.48 4.51
N PRO A 364 9.90 -13.74 4.16
CA PRO A 364 11.28 -14.15 3.92
C PRO A 364 11.98 -13.36 2.80
N GLY A 365 11.22 -12.88 1.79
CA GLY A 365 11.73 -12.03 0.72
C GLY A 365 12.22 -10.68 1.23
N ALA A 366 11.33 -9.92 1.87
CA ALA A 366 11.66 -8.61 2.44
C ALA A 366 12.78 -8.71 3.49
N SER A 367 12.76 -9.73 4.35
CA SER A 367 13.85 -9.95 5.32
C SER A 367 15.21 -10.23 4.67
N ARG A 368 15.26 -10.87 3.49
CA ARG A 368 16.53 -11.02 2.73
C ARG A 368 17.02 -9.68 2.18
N ASP A 369 16.10 -8.84 1.72
CA ASP A 369 16.44 -7.49 1.26
C ASP A 369 16.94 -6.64 2.44
N ALA A 370 16.28 -6.68 3.60
CA ALA A 370 16.73 -6.02 4.82
C ALA A 370 18.16 -6.46 5.22
N ARG A 371 18.45 -7.77 5.21
CA ARG A 371 19.82 -8.27 5.48
C ARG A 371 20.85 -7.76 4.49
N ARG A 372 20.46 -7.54 3.23
CA ARG A 372 21.36 -6.98 2.21
C ARG A 372 21.56 -5.49 2.41
N ASN A 373 20.49 -4.75 2.69
CA ASN A 373 20.51 -3.29 2.85
C ASN A 373 21.24 -2.88 4.15
N LEU A 374 21.07 -3.66 5.22
CA LEU A 374 21.72 -3.43 6.52
C LEU A 374 23.08 -4.15 6.62
N HIS A 375 23.61 -4.67 5.51
CA HIS A 375 24.90 -5.36 5.52
C HIS A 375 26.03 -4.39 5.90
N GLY A 376 26.68 -4.64 7.03
CA GLY A 376 27.75 -3.78 7.56
C GLY A 376 27.27 -2.74 8.57
N VAL A 377 25.96 -2.64 8.82
CA VAL A 377 25.37 -1.84 9.91
C VAL A 377 25.40 -2.69 11.18
N THR A 378 26.47 -2.57 11.97
CA THR A 378 26.74 -3.48 13.11
C THR A 378 25.73 -3.36 14.24
N GLN A 379 25.08 -2.21 14.35
CA GLN A 379 24.04 -1.90 15.33
C GLN A 379 22.63 -2.31 14.86
N ALA A 380 22.46 -3.01 13.73
CA ALA A 380 21.16 -3.48 13.25
C ALA A 380 21.11 -5.02 13.18
N ALA A 381 20.12 -5.62 13.84
CA ALA A 381 19.87 -7.05 13.83
C ALA A 381 18.56 -7.38 13.08
N VAL A 382 18.66 -8.18 12.02
CA VAL A 382 17.49 -8.57 11.20
C VAL A 382 16.93 -9.91 11.65
N LEU A 383 15.69 -9.90 12.12
CA LEU A 383 14.95 -11.04 12.62
C LEU A 383 13.82 -11.40 11.64
N ASN A 384 13.85 -12.63 11.12
CA ASN A 384 12.78 -13.12 10.25
C ASN A 384 11.74 -13.89 11.06
N GLY A 385 10.56 -13.32 11.25
CA GLY A 385 9.50 -13.96 12.01
C GLY A 385 8.24 -13.11 12.11
N MET A 386 7.12 -13.75 12.43
CA MET A 386 5.87 -13.03 12.72
C MET A 386 6.10 -12.12 13.93
N THR A 387 5.75 -10.84 13.79
CA THR A 387 5.94 -9.82 14.82
C THR A 387 5.43 -10.28 16.18
N ASP A 388 4.21 -10.81 16.23
CA ASP A 388 3.62 -11.29 17.48
C ASP A 388 4.52 -12.36 18.12
N ARG A 389 4.95 -13.39 17.38
CA ARG A 389 5.80 -14.49 17.89
C ARG A 389 7.15 -13.98 18.40
N VAL A 390 7.77 -13.05 17.68
CA VAL A 390 9.05 -12.44 18.09
C VAL A 390 8.88 -11.68 19.40
N LEU A 391 7.87 -10.80 19.50
CA LEU A 391 7.55 -10.09 20.74
C LEU A 391 7.25 -11.05 21.90
N GLY A 392 6.54 -12.15 21.62
CA GLY A 392 6.24 -13.20 22.60
C GLY A 392 7.50 -13.91 23.12
N GLY A 393 8.48 -14.14 22.24
CA GLY A 393 9.81 -14.62 22.59
C GLY A 393 10.55 -13.65 23.51
N TRP A 394 10.62 -12.37 23.14
CA TRP A 394 11.25 -11.31 23.94
C TRP A 394 10.68 -11.22 25.36
N LEU A 395 9.35 -11.26 25.49
CA LEU A 395 8.67 -11.20 26.79
C LEU A 395 8.85 -12.47 27.64
N SER A 396 9.06 -13.63 27.00
CA SER A 396 9.17 -14.91 27.71
C SER A 396 10.62 -15.26 28.06
N LYS A 397 11.58 -14.78 27.27
CA LYS A 397 13.00 -15.12 27.36
C LYS A 397 13.88 -13.90 27.05
N PRO A 398 13.79 -12.82 27.85
CA PRO A 398 14.49 -11.56 27.56
C PRO A 398 16.02 -11.71 27.51
N ASP A 399 16.58 -12.60 28.34
CA ASP A 399 18.03 -12.83 28.43
C ASP A 399 18.61 -13.63 27.25
N GLN A 400 17.76 -14.22 26.41
CA GLN A 400 18.23 -14.98 25.24
C GLN A 400 18.96 -14.04 24.27
N PRO A 401 20.07 -14.45 23.63
CA PRO A 401 20.78 -13.61 22.69
C PRO A 401 19.89 -13.13 21.53
N VAL A 402 20.17 -11.94 21.01
CA VAL A 402 19.45 -11.38 19.86
C VAL A 402 19.51 -12.29 18.63
N ALA A 403 20.65 -12.95 18.40
CA ALA A 403 20.81 -13.94 17.31
C ALA A 403 19.80 -15.10 17.39
N ASP A 404 19.33 -15.43 18.59
CA ASP A 404 18.33 -16.46 18.84
C ASP A 404 16.94 -15.87 19.11
N CYS A 405 16.66 -14.66 18.60
CA CYS A 405 15.40 -13.92 18.73
C CYS A 405 15.03 -13.53 20.17
N GLY A 406 16.00 -13.35 21.07
CA GLY A 406 15.80 -12.71 22.38
C GLY A 406 16.16 -11.22 22.39
N LEU A 407 16.25 -10.61 23.58
CA LEU A 407 16.66 -9.22 23.77
C LEU A 407 18.10 -9.08 24.30
N GLY A 408 18.80 -10.18 24.61
CA GLY A 408 20.14 -10.14 25.20
C GLY A 408 20.20 -9.40 26.54
N GLY A 409 19.09 -9.38 27.30
CA GLY A 409 18.96 -8.63 28.55
C GLY A 409 18.72 -7.12 28.37
N HIS A 410 18.59 -6.62 27.14
CA HIS A 410 18.24 -5.23 26.87
C HIS A 410 16.74 -4.96 27.08
N SER A 411 16.38 -3.74 27.48
CA SER A 411 15.02 -3.20 27.34
C SER A 411 14.85 -2.51 25.98
N VAL A 412 13.62 -2.44 25.47
CA VAL A 412 13.31 -1.70 24.23
C VAL A 412 12.85 -0.29 24.59
N ASP A 413 13.58 0.73 24.17
CA ASP A 413 13.28 2.13 24.49
C ASP A 413 12.18 2.69 23.58
N THR A 414 12.20 2.33 22.30
CA THR A 414 11.21 2.81 21.31
C THR A 414 10.75 1.68 20.40
N VAL A 415 9.45 1.65 20.09
CA VAL A 415 8.87 0.76 19.09
C VAL A 415 8.41 1.59 17.89
N VAL A 416 8.93 1.30 16.71
CA VAL A 416 8.40 1.77 15.42
C VAL A 416 7.62 0.62 14.79
N LEU A 417 6.43 0.86 14.25
CA LEU A 417 5.65 -0.15 13.55
C LEU A 417 5.00 0.41 12.29
N ASP A 418 5.10 -0.35 11.19
CA ASP A 418 4.43 -0.09 9.90
C ASP A 418 3.65 -1.34 9.44
N PRO A 419 2.57 -1.71 10.15
CA PRO A 419 1.85 -2.95 9.87
C PRO A 419 1.12 -2.90 8.51
N PRO A 420 0.74 -4.08 7.96
CA PRO A 420 -0.11 -4.13 6.78
C PRO A 420 -1.49 -3.51 7.05
N ARG A 421 -2.30 -3.32 6.00
CA ARG A 421 -3.66 -2.72 6.09
C ARG A 421 -4.60 -3.36 7.13
N ALA A 422 -4.35 -4.59 7.55
CA ALA A 422 -5.10 -5.26 8.61
C ALA A 422 -4.89 -4.64 10.01
N GLY A 423 -3.80 -3.89 10.20
CA GLY A 423 -3.30 -3.39 11.48
C GLY A 423 -2.28 -4.34 12.12
N ALA A 424 -1.71 -3.92 13.24
CA ALA A 424 -0.85 -4.76 14.07
C ALA A 424 -1.66 -5.85 14.78
N GLY A 425 -2.91 -5.52 15.16
CA GLY A 425 -3.84 -6.43 15.80
C GLY A 425 -3.61 -6.57 17.31
N LYS A 426 -4.65 -7.07 17.99
CA LYS A 426 -4.75 -7.08 19.46
C LYS A 426 -3.53 -7.71 20.15
N THR A 427 -3.12 -8.91 19.73
CA THR A 427 -2.00 -9.63 20.34
C THR A 427 -0.68 -8.86 20.23
N ALA A 428 -0.42 -8.21 19.09
CA ALA A 428 0.79 -7.41 18.91
C ALA A 428 0.76 -6.16 19.79
N VAL A 429 -0.37 -5.44 19.80
CA VAL A 429 -0.56 -4.24 20.64
C VAL A 429 -0.38 -4.56 22.13
N GLU A 430 -1.00 -5.63 22.63
CA GLU A 430 -0.83 -6.08 24.02
C GLU A 430 0.62 -6.40 24.36
N ARG A 431 1.35 -7.04 23.45
CA ARG A 431 2.77 -7.37 23.64
C ARG A 431 3.67 -6.13 23.59
N ILE A 432 3.40 -5.19 22.67
CA ILE A 432 4.10 -3.90 22.61
C ILE A 432 3.91 -3.13 23.92
N HIS A 433 2.68 -3.06 24.44
CA HIS A 433 2.42 -2.44 25.73
C HIS A 433 3.22 -3.11 26.87
N ARG A 434 3.29 -4.45 26.89
CA ARG A 434 4.05 -5.20 27.90
C ARG A 434 5.57 -5.07 27.80
N LEU A 435 6.11 -4.72 26.63
CA LEU A 435 7.53 -4.33 26.51
C LEU A 435 7.83 -3.01 27.21
N ASP A 436 6.79 -2.24 27.51
CA ASP A 436 6.84 -1.00 28.27
C ASP A 436 7.78 0.08 27.68
N PRO A 437 7.84 0.29 26.35
CA PRO A 437 8.76 1.28 25.78
C PRO A 437 8.45 2.70 26.28
N GLU A 438 9.36 3.64 26.04
CA GLU A 438 9.11 5.07 26.31
C GLU A 438 8.20 5.69 25.25
N ARG A 439 8.35 5.24 24.00
CA ARG A 439 7.66 5.79 22.82
C ARG A 439 7.20 4.70 21.87
N ILE A 440 6.06 4.93 21.23
CA ILE A 440 5.58 4.13 20.09
C ILE A 440 5.37 5.06 18.90
N VAL A 441 5.96 4.73 17.75
CA VAL A 441 5.73 5.43 16.47
C VAL A 441 4.97 4.51 15.54
N TYR A 442 3.69 4.80 15.32
CA TYR A 442 2.80 4.01 14.48
C TYR A 442 2.67 4.66 13.09
N VAL A 443 3.18 3.98 12.06
CA VAL A 443 2.95 4.31 10.64
C VAL A 443 1.77 3.49 10.10
N SER A 444 0.84 4.11 9.38
CA SER A 444 -0.31 3.37 8.83
C SER A 444 -0.89 3.98 7.55
N CYS A 445 -1.17 3.11 6.58
CA CYS A 445 -1.86 3.43 5.34
C CYS A 445 -3.39 3.19 5.38
N ASP A 446 -3.93 2.68 6.49
CA ASP A 446 -5.37 2.42 6.66
C ASP A 446 -5.92 3.03 7.97
N PRO A 447 -6.77 4.07 7.90
CA PRO A 447 -7.27 4.76 9.08
C PRO A 447 -8.18 3.88 9.97
N ALA A 448 -8.79 2.83 9.43
CA ALA A 448 -9.72 2.00 10.19
C ALA A 448 -9.00 0.99 11.08
N SER A 449 -7.96 0.33 10.58
CA SER A 449 -7.09 -0.53 11.39
C SER A 449 -6.24 0.30 12.36
N PHE A 450 -5.70 1.44 11.91
CA PHE A 450 -5.04 2.42 12.78
C PHE A 450 -5.93 2.82 13.97
N ALA A 451 -7.18 3.24 13.73
CA ALA A 451 -8.10 3.63 14.79
C ALA A 451 -8.40 2.50 15.77
N ARG A 452 -8.51 1.26 15.28
CA ARG A 452 -8.75 0.07 16.13
C ARG A 452 -7.58 -0.16 17.08
N ASP A 453 -6.36 -0.15 16.56
CA ASP A 453 -5.16 -0.38 17.35
C ASP A 453 -4.87 0.79 18.29
N LEU A 454 -5.12 2.03 17.85
CA LEU A 454 -5.03 3.22 18.68
C LEU A 454 -6.02 3.17 19.86
N GLY A 455 -7.25 2.70 19.64
CA GLY A 455 -8.22 2.49 20.71
C GLY A 455 -7.72 1.49 21.77
N LEU A 456 -7.08 0.40 21.34
CA LEU A 456 -6.46 -0.58 22.25
C LEU A 456 -5.28 0.02 23.03
N LEU A 457 -4.41 0.78 22.37
CA LEU A 457 -3.30 1.48 23.01
C LEU A 457 -3.80 2.52 24.01
N SER A 458 -4.85 3.27 23.68
CA SER A 458 -5.46 4.25 24.58
C SER A 458 -6.05 3.60 25.83
N GLN A 459 -6.74 2.47 25.69
CA GLN A 459 -7.21 1.67 26.82
C GLN A 459 -6.06 1.15 27.71
N ALA A 460 -4.87 0.94 27.13
CA ALA A 460 -3.66 0.54 27.83
C ALA A 460 -2.85 1.72 28.42
N GLY A 461 -3.36 2.96 28.34
CA GLY A 461 -2.74 4.15 28.95
C GLY A 461 -1.86 4.99 28.03
N TRP A 462 -1.87 4.72 26.72
CA TRP A 462 -1.12 5.50 25.73
C TRP A 462 -1.93 6.66 25.17
N THR A 463 -1.31 7.82 25.00
CA THR A 463 -1.91 8.98 24.36
C THR A 463 -1.23 9.25 23.02
N ALA A 464 -2.01 9.45 21.96
CA ALA A 464 -1.49 9.94 20.68
C ALA A 464 -1.12 11.43 20.81
N ALA A 465 0.13 11.70 21.17
CA ALA A 465 0.65 13.04 21.39
C ALA A 465 0.71 13.87 20.10
N LYS A 466 0.94 13.20 18.96
CA LYS A 466 0.98 13.84 17.64
C LYS A 466 0.54 12.85 16.57
N VAL A 467 -0.21 13.33 15.58
CA VAL A 467 -0.55 12.57 14.36
C VAL A 467 -0.38 13.48 13.14
N ASP A 468 0.54 13.09 12.26
CA ASP A 468 0.71 13.71 10.95
C ASP A 468 0.08 12.80 9.88
N VAL A 469 -0.65 13.38 8.93
CA VAL A 469 -1.28 12.64 7.82
C VAL A 469 -0.78 13.17 6.49
N TYR A 470 -0.41 12.25 5.59
CA TYR A 470 0.20 12.54 4.30
C TYR A 470 -0.64 12.01 3.14
N ASP A 471 -0.77 12.84 2.12
CA ASP A 471 -1.33 12.51 0.83
C ASP A 471 -0.23 11.96 -0.09
N LEU A 472 0.21 10.73 0.19
CA LEU A 472 1.19 9.98 -0.63
C LEU A 472 0.52 9.18 -1.75
N TYR A 473 -0.78 9.39 -1.97
CA TYR A 473 -1.55 8.77 -3.03
C TYR A 473 -2.59 9.76 -3.61
N PRO A 474 -2.13 10.88 -4.20
CA PRO A 474 -3.03 11.82 -4.87
C PRO A 474 -3.94 11.13 -5.88
N ASP A 475 -5.15 11.64 -6.06
CA ASP A 475 -6.21 11.06 -6.90
C ASP A 475 -6.76 9.71 -6.43
N THR A 476 -6.33 9.20 -5.27
CA THR A 476 -6.94 8.04 -4.61
C THR A 476 -7.49 8.42 -3.24
N HIS A 477 -8.25 7.52 -2.63
CA HIS A 477 -8.71 7.68 -1.25
C HIS A 477 -7.67 7.29 -0.19
N HIS A 478 -6.54 6.70 -0.59
CA HIS A 478 -5.49 6.28 0.33
C HIS A 478 -4.76 7.49 0.95
N MET A 479 -4.33 7.32 2.20
CA MET A 479 -3.56 8.29 2.96
C MET A 479 -2.62 7.54 3.88
N GLU A 480 -1.50 8.16 4.22
CA GLU A 480 -0.52 7.62 5.16
C GLU A 480 -0.57 8.44 6.44
N SER A 481 -0.38 7.82 7.59
CA SER A 481 -0.36 8.51 8.89
C SER A 481 0.84 8.08 9.71
N VAL A 482 1.41 9.01 10.47
CA VAL A 482 2.50 8.76 11.42
C VAL A 482 2.06 9.33 12.76
N ALA A 483 1.93 8.48 13.76
CA ALA A 483 1.51 8.85 15.11
C ALA A 483 2.62 8.60 16.12
N LEU A 484 2.89 9.60 16.96
CA LEU A 484 3.67 9.45 18.17
C LEU A 484 2.71 9.15 19.33
N LEU A 485 2.91 8.02 19.98
CA LEU A 485 2.25 7.69 21.23
C LEU A 485 3.24 7.69 22.39
N THR A 486 2.82 8.31 23.50
CA THR A 486 3.55 8.34 24.77
C THR A 486 2.65 7.83 25.88
N LYS A 487 3.24 7.37 26.99
CA LYS A 487 2.45 7.09 28.20
C LYS A 487 1.82 8.39 28.71
N SER A 488 0.58 8.26 29.20
CA SER A 488 -0.19 9.38 29.76
C SER A 488 0.32 9.80 31.13
#